data_AF-A0A958E653-F1
#
_entry.id   AF-A0A958E653-F1
#
_cell.length_a   1.000
_cell.length_b   1.000
_cell.length_c   1.000
_cell.angle_alpha   90.00
_cell.angle_beta   90.00
_cell.angle_gamma   90.00
#
_symmetry.space_group_name_H-M   'P 1'
#
loop_
_entity.id
_entity.type
_entity.pdbx_description
1 polymer ?
#
loop_
_entity_poly.entity_id
_entity_poly.type
_entity_poly.pdbx_seq_one_letter_code
_entity_poly.pdbx_strand_id
1 'polypeptide(L)'
;MTSPHSPINPSTHKPSSVREKILGSAISFPESYEDAYEKIRDLALRENASGYITVNNVHTVVEGVLNSDYQQITNNALMALPDGKPLSVVAKKRGITHATRIFGPTFFEKALEMGQADNLRHFFFGSSPEVLKQMQVQCAQRFPDASIVGAISPPFRPLTPEENAGFVDAINQSNADIIWVGLGAPRQER
;
A
#
# COMPACT_ATOMS: atom_id res chain seq x y z
N MET A 1 -38.42 -22.83 10.40
CA MET A 1 -37.50 -21.92 11.11
C MET A 1 -36.59 -21.30 10.07
N THR A 2 -37.00 -20.17 9.51
CA THR A 2 -36.27 -19.45 8.47
C THR A 2 -35.62 -18.23 9.11
N SER A 3 -34.29 -18.23 9.18
CA SER A 3 -33.50 -17.08 9.64
C SER A 3 -33.70 -15.88 8.69
N PRO A 4 -33.80 -14.65 9.22
CA PRO A 4 -33.87 -13.46 8.37
C PRO A 4 -32.47 -13.14 7.84
N HIS A 5 -32.33 -13.10 6.51
CA HIS A 5 -31.22 -12.41 5.87
C HIS A 5 -31.32 -10.92 6.19
N SER A 6 -30.40 -10.42 7.02
CA SER A 6 -30.15 -8.98 7.12
C SER A 6 -29.55 -8.48 5.79
N PRO A 7 -30.10 -7.42 5.18
CA PRO A 7 -29.55 -6.87 3.95
C PRO A 7 -28.20 -6.19 4.25
N ILE A 8 -27.20 -6.53 3.44
CA ILE A 8 -25.92 -5.80 3.35
C ILE A 8 -26.24 -4.38 2.91
N ASN A 9 -25.95 -3.40 3.77
CA ASN A 9 -26.17 -1.99 3.49
C ASN A 9 -25.18 -1.54 2.40
N PRO A 10 -25.63 -1.00 1.25
CA PRO A 10 -24.71 -0.52 0.21
C PRO A 10 -23.90 0.65 0.77
N SER A 11 -22.59 0.58 0.57
CA SER A 11 -21.63 1.53 1.13
C SER A 11 -21.99 2.97 0.78
N THR A 12 -22.08 3.82 1.81
CA THR A 12 -22.02 5.26 1.65
C THR A 12 -20.67 5.59 1.04
N HIS A 13 -20.62 5.93 -0.24
CA HIS A 13 -19.42 6.45 -0.90
C HIS A 13 -18.93 7.67 -0.11
N LYS A 14 -17.91 7.47 0.74
CA LYS A 14 -17.12 8.57 1.31
C LYS A 14 -16.44 9.32 0.16
N PRO A 15 -16.23 10.65 0.28
CA PRO A 15 -15.54 11.40 -0.74
C PRO A 15 -14.16 10.79 -0.99
N SER A 16 -13.84 10.54 -2.26
CA SER A 16 -12.51 10.12 -2.67
C SER A 16 -11.46 11.08 -2.11
N SER A 17 -10.52 10.60 -1.28
CA SER A 17 -9.33 11.37 -0.82
C SER A 17 -8.89 12.45 -1.80
N VAL A 18 -8.74 13.68 -1.30
CA VAL A 18 -8.29 14.82 -2.10
C VAL A 18 -6.87 14.54 -2.61
N ARG A 19 -6.63 14.73 -3.92
CA ARG A 19 -5.27 14.71 -4.49
C ARG A 19 -4.80 16.14 -4.75
N GLU A 20 -3.57 16.44 -4.33
CA GLU A 20 -2.94 17.75 -4.50
C GLU A 20 -1.55 17.61 -5.09
N LYS A 21 -1.22 18.48 -6.05
CA LYS A 21 0.09 18.47 -6.72
C LYS A 21 1.13 19.20 -5.89
N ILE A 22 2.02 18.45 -5.24
CA ILE A 22 3.19 18.99 -4.54
C ILE A 22 4.40 18.74 -5.42
N LEU A 23 4.97 19.81 -5.97
CA LEU A 23 6.13 19.75 -6.89
C LEU A 23 5.92 18.78 -8.07
N GLY A 24 4.70 18.75 -8.62
CA GLY A 24 4.33 17.91 -9.76
C GLY A 24 3.82 16.51 -9.40
N SER A 25 4.13 16.01 -8.19
CA SER A 25 3.61 14.73 -7.68
C SER A 25 2.22 14.89 -7.06
N ALA A 26 1.25 14.08 -7.49
CA ALA A 26 -0.14 14.10 -7.08
C ALA A 26 -0.34 13.28 -5.79
N ILE A 27 -0.11 13.91 -4.65
CA ILE A 27 -0.19 13.30 -3.32
C ILE A 27 -1.65 13.19 -2.86
N SER A 28 -2.03 12.02 -2.36
CA SER A 28 -3.39 11.68 -1.90
C SER A 28 -3.50 11.88 -0.40
N PHE A 29 -4.45 12.69 0.06
CA PHE A 29 -4.68 12.97 1.48
C PHE A 29 -5.95 12.26 1.95
N PRO A 30 -5.86 10.97 2.35
CA PRO A 30 -6.99 10.30 2.99
C PRO A 30 -7.27 10.93 4.36
N GLU A 31 -8.50 10.79 4.83
CA GLU A 31 -8.91 11.35 6.13
C GLU A 31 -8.27 10.60 7.31
N SER A 32 -7.98 9.31 7.13
CA SER A 32 -7.35 8.46 8.13
C SER A 32 -6.64 7.25 7.52
N TYR A 33 -6.00 6.42 8.34
CA TYR A 33 -5.45 5.14 7.91
C TYR A 33 -6.54 4.17 7.44
N GLU A 34 -7.70 4.24 8.10
CA GLU A 34 -8.88 3.44 7.79
C GLU A 34 -9.44 3.83 6.40
N ASP A 35 -9.53 5.13 6.07
CA ASP A 35 -9.93 5.59 4.72
C ASP A 35 -8.96 5.11 3.63
N ALA A 36 -7.66 5.13 3.92
CA ALA A 36 -6.66 4.58 2.99
C ALA A 36 -6.84 3.05 2.81
N TYR A 37 -7.07 2.32 3.90
CA TYR A 37 -7.25 0.88 3.87
C TYR A 37 -8.54 0.46 3.17
N GLU A 38 -9.67 1.14 3.44
CA GLU A 38 -10.96 0.88 2.80
C GLU A 38 -10.83 0.90 1.26
N LYS A 39 -10.05 1.84 0.72
CA LYS A 39 -9.79 1.92 -0.74
C LYS A 39 -8.97 0.76 -1.29
N ILE A 40 -8.00 0.26 -0.51
CA ILE A 40 -7.23 -0.94 -0.90
C ILE A 40 -8.15 -2.15 -0.90
N ARG A 41 -8.89 -2.35 0.19
CA ARG A 41 -9.83 -3.46 0.33
C ARG A 41 -10.85 -3.45 -0.80
N ASP A 42 -11.48 -2.30 -1.04
CA ASP A 42 -12.49 -2.16 -2.09
C ASP A 42 -11.93 -2.41 -3.49
N LEU A 43 -10.63 -2.19 -3.72
CA LEU A 43 -9.97 -2.58 -4.97
C LEU A 43 -9.67 -4.09 -4.99
N ALA A 44 -9.14 -4.64 -3.91
CA ALA A 44 -8.79 -6.06 -3.77
C ALA A 44 -10.00 -6.99 -3.93
N LEU A 45 -11.19 -6.55 -3.51
CA LEU A 45 -12.43 -7.30 -3.64
C LEU A 45 -13.10 -7.20 -5.03
N ARG A 46 -12.58 -6.37 -5.94
CA ARG A 46 -13.12 -6.24 -7.31
C ARG A 46 -12.48 -7.26 -8.25
N GLU A 47 -13.31 -7.91 -9.04
CA GLU A 47 -12.81 -8.77 -10.12
C GLU A 47 -12.04 -7.98 -11.18
N ASN A 48 -10.93 -8.54 -11.65
CA ASN A 48 -10.08 -7.96 -12.70
C ASN A 48 -9.59 -6.53 -12.44
N ALA A 49 -9.45 -6.16 -11.16
CA ALA A 49 -8.92 -4.86 -10.77
C ALA A 49 -7.56 -5.02 -10.10
N SER A 50 -6.64 -4.13 -10.44
CA SER A 50 -5.32 -4.05 -9.80
C SER A 50 -4.87 -2.60 -9.74
N GLY A 51 -3.92 -2.34 -8.86
CA GLY A 51 -3.38 -1.01 -8.64
C GLY A 51 -2.25 -1.08 -7.63
N TYR A 52 -1.57 0.04 -7.46
CA TYR A 52 -0.46 0.15 -6.54
C TYR A 52 -0.56 1.45 -5.77
N ILE A 53 0.10 1.47 -4.61
CA ILE A 53 0.20 2.61 -3.73
C ILE A 53 1.66 2.94 -3.54
N THR A 54 1.96 4.24 -3.58
CA THR A 54 3.29 4.74 -3.24
C THR A 54 3.22 5.48 -1.91
N VAL A 55 4.28 5.35 -1.11
CA VAL A 55 4.40 5.98 0.21
C VAL A 55 5.47 7.05 0.10
N ASN A 56 5.06 8.32 0.05
CA ASN A 56 5.87 9.40 -0.46
C ASN A 56 6.31 10.33 0.65
N ASN A 57 7.62 10.42 0.87
CA ASN A 57 8.25 11.44 1.71
C ASN A 57 8.83 12.58 0.86
N VAL A 58 9.48 13.56 1.48
CA VAL A 58 10.11 14.67 0.76
C VAL A 58 11.14 14.19 -0.26
N HIS A 59 11.95 13.18 0.08
CA HIS A 59 12.96 12.64 -0.81
C HIS A 59 12.31 12.08 -2.10
N THR A 60 11.27 11.26 -1.99
CA THR A 60 10.58 10.69 -3.17
C THR A 60 9.89 11.76 -4.03
N VAL A 61 9.38 12.84 -3.42
CA VAL A 61 8.80 13.96 -4.17
C VAL A 61 9.88 14.73 -4.93
N VAL A 62 11.05 14.95 -4.31
CA VAL A 62 12.21 15.57 -4.99
C VAL A 62 12.74 14.67 -6.11
N GLU A 63 12.83 13.35 -5.90
CA GLU A 63 13.21 12.39 -6.93
C GLU A 63 12.27 12.49 -8.15
N GLY A 64 10.96 12.64 -7.93
CA GLY A 64 10.00 12.88 -9.01
C GLY A 64 10.22 14.20 -9.76
N VAL A 65 10.66 15.27 -9.10
CA VAL A 65 11.03 16.51 -9.79
C VAL A 65 12.22 16.30 -10.72
N LEU A 66 13.19 15.47 -10.29
CA LEU A 66 14.41 15.19 -11.05
C LEU A 66 14.21 14.14 -12.13
N ASN A 67 13.17 13.30 -12.02
CA ASN A 67 12.90 12.19 -12.92
C ASN A 67 11.39 12.12 -13.27
N SER A 68 11.07 12.46 -14.52
CA SER A 68 9.69 12.47 -15.02
C SER A 68 9.02 11.11 -14.94
N ASP A 69 9.76 10.02 -15.19
CA ASP A 69 9.21 8.66 -15.20
C ASP A 69 8.83 8.25 -13.77
N TYR A 70 9.68 8.59 -12.79
CA TYR A 70 9.36 8.39 -11.38
C TYR A 70 8.14 9.20 -10.94
N GLN A 71 8.03 10.47 -11.37
CA GLN A 71 6.86 11.29 -11.08
C GLN A 71 5.57 10.71 -11.70
N GLN A 72 5.66 10.14 -12.89
CA GLN A 72 4.51 9.47 -13.52
C GLN A 72 4.05 8.25 -12.71
N ILE A 73 4.97 7.46 -12.15
CA ILE A 73 4.61 6.35 -11.25
C ILE A 73 3.82 6.88 -10.04
N THR A 74 4.31 7.91 -9.35
CA THR A 74 3.56 8.51 -8.23
C THR A 74 2.20 9.05 -8.67
N ASN A 75 2.12 9.67 -9.85
CA ASN A 75 0.88 10.26 -10.36
C ASN A 75 -0.17 9.22 -10.76
N ASN A 76 0.27 8.07 -11.28
CA ASN A 76 -0.60 6.99 -11.75
C ASN A 76 -0.99 5.99 -10.65
N ALA A 77 -0.37 6.06 -9.47
CA ALA A 77 -0.74 5.25 -8.31
C ALA A 77 -2.22 5.46 -7.93
N LEU A 78 -2.87 4.39 -7.43
CA LEU A 78 -4.22 4.43 -6.83
C LEU A 78 -4.25 5.50 -5.73
N MET A 79 -3.22 5.47 -4.88
CA MET A 79 -2.94 6.51 -3.91
C MET A 79 -1.43 6.73 -3.79
N ALA A 80 -1.06 7.99 -3.66
CA ALA A 80 0.28 8.41 -3.28
C ALA A 80 0.23 8.97 -1.85
N LEU A 81 0.43 8.11 -0.85
CA LEU A 81 0.24 8.44 0.56
C LEU A 81 1.34 9.39 1.07
N PRO A 82 1.01 10.41 1.89
CA PRO A 82 1.97 11.36 2.42
C PRO A 82 2.70 10.81 3.63
N ASP A 83 3.92 10.31 3.41
CA ASP A 83 4.83 9.85 4.46
C ASP A 83 5.79 10.96 4.89
N GLY A 84 5.25 11.91 5.64
CA GLY A 84 6.06 12.93 6.27
C GLY A 84 5.25 14.15 6.65
N LYS A 85 5.67 14.82 7.72
CA LYS A 85 5.05 16.07 8.15
C LYS A 85 5.09 17.16 7.06
N PRO A 86 6.19 17.36 6.29
CA PRO A 86 6.25 18.45 5.32
C PRO A 86 5.13 18.44 4.27
N LEU A 87 4.77 17.28 3.72
CA LEU A 87 3.70 17.17 2.73
C LEU A 87 2.34 17.58 3.31
N SER A 88 2.03 17.11 4.52
CA SER A 88 0.80 17.52 5.22
C SER A 88 0.77 19.02 5.53
N VAL A 89 1.90 19.63 5.90
CA VAL A 89 1.97 21.09 6.16
C VAL A 89 1.72 21.88 4.89
N VAL A 90 2.32 21.49 3.76
CA VAL A 90 2.10 22.15 2.47
C VAL A 90 0.63 22.05 2.05
N ALA A 91 0.02 20.86 2.16
CA ALA A 91 -1.38 20.66 1.82
C ALA A 91 -2.33 21.48 2.71
N LYS A 92 -2.09 21.52 4.03
CA LYS A 92 -2.86 22.38 4.95
C LYS A 92 -2.76 23.87 4.59
N LYS A 93 -1.55 24.34 4.27
CA LYS A 93 -1.33 25.73 3.83
C LYS A 93 -2.06 26.06 2.51
N ARG A 94 -2.37 25.04 1.70
CA ARG A 94 -3.12 25.16 0.45
C ARG A 94 -4.62 24.90 0.60
N GLY A 95 -5.12 24.81 1.84
CA GLY A 95 -6.56 24.70 2.13
C GLY A 95 -7.06 23.28 2.41
N ILE A 96 -6.20 22.25 2.32
CA ILE A 96 -6.56 20.87 2.68
C ILE A 96 -6.36 20.69 4.19
N THR A 97 -7.29 21.23 4.97
CA THR A 97 -7.17 21.35 6.44
C THR A 97 -7.05 20.01 7.17
N HIS A 98 -7.69 18.96 6.63
CA HIS A 98 -7.64 17.59 7.15
C HIS A 98 -6.38 16.81 6.74
N ALA A 99 -5.49 17.37 5.90
CA ALA A 99 -4.30 16.66 5.44
C ALA A 99 -3.44 16.19 6.62
N THR A 100 -3.33 14.88 6.82
CA THR A 100 -2.47 14.27 7.83
C THR A 100 -1.35 13.47 7.19
N ARG A 101 -0.33 13.14 7.99
CA ARG A 101 0.70 12.18 7.60
C ARG A 101 0.13 10.77 7.73
N ILE A 102 0.32 9.95 6.71
CA ILE A 102 0.12 8.50 6.76
C ILE A 102 1.51 7.85 6.82
N PHE A 103 1.93 7.46 8.02
CA PHE A 103 3.26 6.87 8.22
C PHE A 103 3.24 5.42 7.73
N GLY A 104 4.11 5.09 6.76
CA GLY A 104 4.11 3.77 6.10
C GLY A 104 4.11 2.57 7.05
N PRO A 105 5.03 2.50 8.04
CA PRO A 105 5.05 1.41 9.01
C PRO A 105 3.77 1.30 9.85
N THR A 106 3.20 2.43 10.28
CA THR A 106 1.92 2.42 11.00
C THR A 106 0.77 1.99 10.10
N PHE A 107 0.79 2.38 8.82
CA PHE A 107 -0.21 1.95 7.85
C PHE A 107 -0.14 0.43 7.62
N PHE A 108 1.06 -0.12 7.49
CA PHE A 108 1.29 -1.56 7.39
C PHE A 108 0.67 -2.32 8.58
N GLU A 109 1.00 -1.92 9.82
CA GLU A 109 0.44 -2.55 11.02
C GLU A 109 -1.09 -2.46 11.07
N LYS A 110 -1.63 -1.27 10.78
CA LYS A 110 -3.08 -1.04 10.79
C LYS A 110 -3.81 -1.81 9.69
N ALA A 111 -3.22 -1.94 8.51
CA ALA A 111 -3.78 -2.70 7.41
C ALA A 111 -3.84 -4.20 7.73
N LEU A 112 -2.81 -4.75 8.38
CA LEU A 112 -2.84 -6.12 8.89
C LEU A 112 -3.91 -6.28 9.98
N GLU A 113 -3.99 -5.34 10.92
CA GLU A 113 -4.97 -5.36 12.00
C GLU A 113 -6.41 -5.37 11.47
N MET A 114 -6.75 -4.44 10.57
CA MET A 114 -8.08 -4.31 9.96
C MET A 114 -8.38 -5.48 9.02
N GLY A 115 -7.38 -5.95 8.25
CA GLY A 115 -7.54 -7.01 7.26
C GLY A 115 -7.88 -8.38 7.81
N GLN A 116 -7.69 -8.61 9.12
CA GLN A 116 -8.15 -9.83 9.79
C GLN A 116 -9.65 -10.08 9.61
N ALA A 117 -10.47 -9.02 9.58
CA ALA A 117 -11.92 -9.16 9.39
C ALA A 117 -12.31 -9.37 7.91
N ASP A 118 -11.47 -8.95 6.97
CA ASP A 118 -11.73 -9.00 5.53
C ASP A 118 -11.14 -10.26 4.86
N ASN A 119 -10.35 -11.04 5.60
CA ASN A 119 -9.67 -12.26 5.14
C ASN A 119 -8.82 -12.05 3.87
N LEU A 120 -8.23 -10.86 3.73
CA LEU A 120 -7.31 -10.55 2.62
C LEU A 120 -5.97 -11.27 2.83
N ARG A 121 -5.43 -11.80 1.74
CA ARG A 121 -4.16 -12.53 1.71
C ARG A 121 -3.01 -11.58 1.44
N HIS A 122 -2.06 -11.56 2.35
CA HIS A 122 -0.89 -10.70 2.29
C HIS A 122 0.36 -11.46 1.85
N PHE A 123 1.18 -10.83 1.02
CA PHE A 123 2.47 -11.35 0.58
C PHE A 123 3.57 -10.34 0.85
N PHE A 124 4.73 -10.79 1.30
CA PHE A 124 5.88 -9.93 1.57
C PHE A 124 6.97 -10.11 0.51
N PHE A 125 7.38 -9.02 -0.15
CA PHE A 125 8.43 -9.06 -1.17
C PHE A 125 9.51 -8.01 -0.89
N GLY A 126 10.74 -8.44 -0.61
CA GLY A 126 11.86 -7.55 -0.33
C GLY A 126 12.63 -7.90 0.93
N SER A 127 13.40 -6.95 1.45
CA SER A 127 14.26 -7.11 2.63
C SER A 127 15.22 -8.32 2.55
N SER A 128 15.80 -8.75 3.67
CA SER A 128 16.59 -9.99 3.78
C SER A 128 15.75 -11.18 4.26
N PRO A 129 16.18 -12.43 4.01
CA PRO A 129 15.48 -13.62 4.51
C PRO A 129 15.31 -13.61 6.04
N GLU A 130 16.30 -13.11 6.79
CA GLU A 130 16.27 -13.02 8.24
C GLU A 130 15.20 -12.03 8.70
N VAL A 131 15.11 -10.87 8.06
CA VAL A 131 14.10 -9.85 8.39
C VAL A 131 12.70 -10.35 8.05
N LEU A 132 12.50 -10.98 6.89
CA LEU A 132 11.19 -11.55 6.52
C LEU A 132 10.76 -12.64 7.52
N LYS A 133 11.68 -13.51 7.93
CA LYS A 133 11.39 -14.53 8.94
C LYS A 133 10.96 -13.92 10.28
N GLN A 134 11.67 -12.89 10.74
CA GLN A 134 11.29 -12.17 11.96
C GLN A 134 9.94 -11.47 11.80
N MET A 135 9.70 -10.82 10.67
CA MET A 135 8.45 -10.14 10.35
C MET A 135 7.27 -11.11 10.35
N GLN A 136 7.39 -12.29 9.76
CA GLN A 136 6.35 -13.33 9.81
C GLN A 136 6.06 -13.78 11.24
N VAL A 137 7.09 -14.00 12.07
CA VAL A 137 6.91 -14.36 13.50
C VAL A 137 6.17 -13.26 14.26
N GLN A 138 6.58 -12.00 14.08
CA GLN A 138 5.94 -10.86 14.76
C GLN A 138 4.50 -10.66 14.30
N CYS A 139 4.22 -10.81 13.00
CA CYS A 139 2.86 -10.69 12.49
C CYS A 139 1.97 -11.81 13.01
N ALA A 140 2.44 -13.07 13.03
CA ALA A 140 1.67 -14.18 13.57
C ALA A 140 1.36 -14.02 15.07
N GLN A 141 2.24 -13.37 15.83
CA GLN A 141 2.01 -13.07 17.25
C GLN A 141 1.02 -11.93 17.48
N ARG A 142 1.10 -10.88 16.66
CA ARG A 142 0.35 -9.62 16.88
C ARG A 142 -0.97 -9.55 16.11
N PHE A 143 -1.08 -10.28 15.00
CA PHE A 143 -2.21 -10.34 14.09
C PHE A 143 -2.52 -11.81 13.74
N PRO A 144 -2.97 -12.62 14.71
CA PRO A 144 -3.09 -14.08 14.56
C PRO A 144 -4.07 -14.51 13.46
N ASP A 145 -5.02 -13.66 13.08
CA ASP A 145 -6.00 -13.94 12.03
C ASP A 145 -5.58 -13.38 10.66
N ALA A 146 -4.40 -12.73 10.57
CA ALA A 146 -3.92 -12.18 9.32
C ALA A 146 -3.38 -13.30 8.41
N SER A 147 -3.92 -13.38 7.19
CA SER A 147 -3.53 -14.40 6.22
C SER A 147 -2.25 -14.00 5.48
N ILE A 148 -1.10 -14.50 5.93
CA ILE A 148 0.20 -14.29 5.26
C ILE A 148 0.49 -15.49 4.37
N VAL A 149 0.32 -15.33 3.06
CA VAL A 149 0.37 -16.43 2.08
C VAL A 149 1.74 -16.64 1.42
N GLY A 150 2.69 -15.75 1.68
CA GLY A 150 4.05 -15.93 1.20
C GLY A 150 4.99 -14.79 1.56
N ALA A 151 6.29 -15.07 1.45
CA ALA A 151 7.35 -14.11 1.64
C ALA A 151 8.55 -14.48 0.76
N ILE A 152 9.08 -13.53 -0.01
CA ILE A 152 10.27 -13.71 -0.86
C ILE A 152 11.24 -12.54 -0.64
N SER A 153 12.51 -12.87 -0.38
CA SER A 153 13.61 -11.91 -0.35
C SER A 153 14.38 -12.02 -1.67
N PRO A 154 14.24 -11.07 -2.61
CA PRO A 154 15.03 -11.03 -3.83
C PRO A 154 16.48 -10.62 -3.53
N PRO A 155 17.45 -11.03 -4.36
CA PRO A 155 18.85 -10.68 -4.15
C PRO A 155 19.07 -9.17 -4.26
N PHE A 156 20.03 -8.63 -3.50
CA PHE A 156 20.37 -7.20 -3.50
C PHE A 156 21.26 -6.82 -4.71
N ARG A 157 20.74 -7.07 -5.91
CA ARG A 157 21.35 -6.75 -7.21
C ARG A 157 20.23 -6.64 -8.27
N PRO A 158 20.53 -6.22 -9.51
CA PRO A 158 19.59 -6.36 -10.62
C PRO A 158 19.19 -7.83 -10.80
N LEU A 159 17.91 -8.04 -11.12
CA LEU A 159 17.34 -9.35 -11.41
C LEU A 159 17.49 -9.66 -12.89
N THR A 160 17.67 -10.93 -13.23
CA THR A 160 17.48 -11.37 -14.62
C THR A 160 15.98 -11.41 -14.95
N PRO A 161 15.59 -11.35 -16.24
CA PRO A 161 14.21 -11.51 -16.64
C PRO A 161 13.57 -12.80 -16.12
N GLU A 162 14.34 -13.89 -16.07
CA GLU A 162 13.89 -15.20 -15.59
C GLU A 162 13.68 -15.21 -14.07
N GLU A 163 14.58 -14.59 -13.31
CA GLU A 163 14.40 -14.41 -11.85
C GLU A 163 13.15 -13.59 -11.56
N ASN A 164 12.95 -12.50 -12.29
CA ASN A 164 11.78 -11.64 -12.14
C ASN A 164 10.48 -12.39 -12.49
N ALA A 165 10.46 -13.12 -13.61
CA ALA A 165 9.32 -13.95 -13.99
C ALA A 165 9.00 -15.01 -12.93
N GLY A 166 10.02 -15.68 -12.38
CA GLY A 166 9.85 -16.66 -11.31
C GLY A 166 9.24 -16.06 -10.04
N PHE A 167 9.61 -14.84 -9.67
CA PHE A 167 8.98 -14.14 -8.54
C PHE A 167 7.53 -13.76 -8.82
N VAL A 168 7.23 -13.27 -10.03
CA VAL A 168 5.86 -12.96 -10.44
C VAL A 168 4.99 -14.22 -10.39
N ASP A 169 5.47 -15.34 -10.91
CA ASP A 169 4.76 -16.62 -10.88
C ASP A 169 4.50 -17.10 -9.46
N ALA A 170 5.50 -17.03 -8.58
CA ALA A 170 5.35 -17.41 -7.18
C ALA A 170 4.31 -16.55 -6.44
N ILE A 171 4.30 -15.23 -6.70
CA ILE A 171 3.32 -14.30 -6.15
C ILE A 171 1.92 -14.64 -6.67
N ASN A 172 1.75 -14.84 -7.98
CA ASN A 172 0.46 -15.21 -8.57
C ASN A 172 -0.07 -16.54 -8.01
N GLN A 173 0.79 -17.55 -7.86
CA GLN A 173 0.43 -18.86 -7.30
C GLN A 173 0.03 -18.78 -5.81
N SER A 174 0.58 -17.82 -5.06
CA SER A 174 0.17 -17.58 -3.68
C SER A 174 -1.26 -17.05 -3.55
N ASN A 175 -1.84 -16.56 -4.65
CA ASN A 175 -3.11 -15.84 -4.69
C ASN A 175 -3.15 -14.65 -3.71
N ALA A 176 -2.06 -13.90 -3.59
CA ALA A 176 -2.05 -12.71 -2.73
C ALA A 176 -3.04 -11.65 -3.23
N ASP A 177 -3.76 -11.03 -2.30
CA ASP A 177 -4.63 -9.88 -2.58
C ASP A 177 -3.87 -8.56 -2.37
N ILE A 178 -2.92 -8.55 -1.41
CA ILE A 178 -2.06 -7.40 -1.11
C ILE A 178 -0.60 -7.84 -1.10
N ILE A 179 0.23 -7.18 -1.91
CA ILE A 179 1.69 -7.39 -1.95
C ILE A 179 2.38 -6.21 -1.29
N TRP A 180 3.13 -6.47 -0.23
CA TRP A 180 3.96 -5.49 0.46
C TRP A 180 5.37 -5.53 -0.11
N VAL A 181 5.75 -4.51 -0.86
CA VAL A 181 7.08 -4.38 -1.46
C VAL A 181 7.98 -3.57 -0.54
N GLY A 182 9.14 -4.11 -0.18
CA GLY A 182 10.14 -3.49 0.69
C GLY A 182 11.55 -3.56 0.10
N LEU A 183 11.73 -2.90 -1.05
CA LEU A 183 13.02 -2.85 -1.79
C LEU A 183 13.79 -1.54 -1.58
N GLY A 184 13.12 -0.53 -1.00
CA GLY A 184 13.63 0.84 -0.88
C GLY A 184 13.40 1.66 -2.15
N ALA A 185 13.10 2.94 -1.97
CA ALA A 185 12.99 3.88 -3.08
C ALA A 185 14.38 4.18 -3.69
N PRO A 186 14.50 4.34 -5.02
CA PRO A 186 13.42 4.35 -6.01
C PRO A 186 13.13 2.96 -6.63
N ARG A 187 13.86 1.89 -6.24
CA ARG A 187 13.74 0.55 -6.82
C ARG A 187 12.40 -0.12 -6.55
N GLN A 188 11.69 0.32 -5.51
CA GLN A 188 10.40 -0.21 -5.13
C GLN A 188 9.27 0.26 -6.05
N GLU A 189 9.32 1.52 -6.49
CA GLU A 189 8.30 2.09 -7.35
C GLU A 189 8.50 1.72 -8.83
N ARG A 190 9.73 1.45 -9.26
CA ARG A 190 10.10 1.06 -10.63
C ARG A 190 10.01 -0.44 -10.85
#